data_AF-A0A1Q7XMP8-F1
#
_entry.id   AF-A0A1Q7XMP8-F1
#
_cell.length_a   1.000
_cell.length_b   1.000
_cell.length_c   1.000
_cell.angle_alpha   90.00
_cell.angle_beta   90.00
_cell.angle_gamma   90.00
#
_symmetry.space_group_name_H-M   'P 1'
#
loop_
_entity.id
_entity.type
_entity.pdbx_description
1 polymer ?
#
loop_
_entity_poly.entity_id
_entity_poly.type
_entity_poly.pdbx_seq_one_letter_code
_entity_poly.pdbx_strand_id
1 'polypeptide(L)'
;MSWRTIPMKFPGTCVVCKKKIEVNEVALWAKGSGVKHQACAEIKELRCAVCGGPAGCPHCEFADECDLNRVSQLCICKKCNDNKDAFSSYQKAASKRLLMPDSN
;
A
#
# COMPACT_ATOMS: atom_id res chain seq x y z
N MET A 1 4.50 -19.84 -5.80
CA MET A 1 4.19 -19.43 -7.19
C MET A 1 4.84 -18.08 -7.42
N SER A 2 5.76 -17.94 -8.37
CA SER A 2 6.49 -16.68 -8.61
C SER A 2 5.84 -15.87 -9.75
N TRP A 3 5.54 -14.60 -9.47
CA TRP A 3 5.12 -13.64 -10.48
C TRP A 3 6.32 -13.29 -11.38
N ARG A 4 6.10 -13.30 -12.69
CA ARG A 4 7.10 -12.90 -13.70
C ARG A 4 6.58 -11.72 -14.49
N THR A 5 7.43 -10.74 -14.72
CA THR A 5 7.13 -9.64 -15.64
C THR A 5 7.16 -10.15 -17.08
N ILE A 6 6.07 -9.93 -17.81
CA ILE A 6 5.94 -10.26 -19.22
C ILE A 6 5.33 -9.08 -19.98
N PRO A 7 5.80 -8.77 -21.20
CA PRO A 7 5.04 -7.92 -22.11
C PRO A 7 3.83 -8.69 -22.63
N MET A 8 2.65 -8.08 -22.58
CA MET A 8 1.42 -8.70 -23.05
C MET A 8 1.42 -8.82 -24.57
N LYS A 9 1.25 -10.05 -25.08
CA LYS A 9 1.09 -10.30 -26.53
C LYS A 9 -0.36 -10.14 -26.99
N PHE A 10 -1.30 -10.29 -26.08
CA PHE A 10 -2.75 -10.21 -26.31
C PHE A 10 -3.39 -9.43 -25.16
N PRO A 11 -4.55 -8.78 -25.36
CA PRO A 11 -5.22 -8.07 -24.28
C PRO A 11 -5.62 -9.06 -23.18
N GLY A 12 -5.30 -8.73 -21.93
CA GLY A 12 -5.62 -9.54 -20.76
C GLY A 12 -6.57 -8.83 -19.82
N THR A 13 -7.08 -9.52 -18.81
CA THR A 13 -7.87 -8.89 -17.72
C THR A 13 -7.11 -9.01 -16.42
N CYS A 14 -6.84 -7.89 -15.78
CA CYS A 14 -6.14 -7.87 -14.50
C CYS A 14 -6.99 -8.54 -13.41
N VAL A 15 -6.43 -9.54 -12.73
CA VAL A 15 -7.15 -10.28 -11.69
C VAL A 15 -7.54 -9.43 -10.48
N VAL A 16 -6.80 -8.34 -10.21
CA VAL A 16 -7.00 -7.41 -9.09
C VAL A 16 -8.08 -6.38 -9.41
N CYS A 17 -7.82 -5.46 -10.34
CA CYS A 17 -8.74 -4.35 -10.64
C CYS A 17 -9.81 -4.66 -11.69
N LYS A 18 -9.83 -5.87 -12.27
CA LYS A 18 -10.75 -6.31 -13.33
C LYS A 18 -10.74 -5.47 -14.62
N LYS A 19 -9.81 -4.53 -14.76
CA LYS A 19 -9.60 -3.73 -15.98
C LYS A 19 -8.78 -4.52 -17.01
N LYS A 20 -8.92 -4.15 -18.28
CA LYS A 20 -8.13 -4.70 -19.38
C LYS A 20 -6.67 -4.23 -19.26
N ILE A 21 -5.76 -5.13 -19.63
CA ILE A 21 -4.33 -4.90 -19.80
C ILE A 21 -4.08 -4.88 -21.31
N GLU A 22 -3.48 -3.82 -21.82
CA GLU A 22 -3.33 -3.62 -23.27
C GLU A 22 -2.17 -4.44 -23.86
N VAL A 23 -2.20 -4.61 -25.19
CA VAL A 23 -1.11 -5.27 -25.92
C VAL A 23 0.16 -4.42 -25.81
N ASN A 24 1.30 -5.06 -25.60
CA ASN A 24 2.62 -4.48 -25.30
C ASN A 24 2.76 -3.84 -23.92
N GLU A 25 1.73 -3.82 -23.09
CA GLU A 25 1.85 -3.38 -21.69
C GLU A 25 2.61 -4.43 -20.85
N VAL A 26 3.44 -3.98 -19.92
CA VAL A 26 4.17 -4.86 -19.01
C VAL A 26 3.26 -5.25 -17.84
N ALA A 27 3.03 -6.55 -17.71
CA ALA A 27 2.18 -7.12 -16.67
C ALA A 27 2.91 -8.20 -15.88
N LEU A 28 2.39 -8.51 -14.69
CA LEU A 28 2.86 -9.63 -13.88
C LEU A 28 1.98 -10.84 -14.16
N TRP A 29 2.59 -11.94 -14.60
CA TRP A 29 1.93 -13.21 -14.82
C TRP A 29 2.44 -14.28 -13.86
N ALA A 30 1.53 -15.11 -13.37
CA ALA A 30 1.86 -16.31 -12.63
C ALA A 30 1.03 -17.50 -13.11
N LYS A 31 1.70 -18.65 -13.31
CA LYS A 31 1.06 -19.89 -13.75
C LYS A 31 -0.05 -20.29 -12.76
N GLY A 32 -1.28 -20.40 -13.25
CA GLY A 32 -2.46 -20.76 -12.45
C GLY A 32 -3.13 -19.59 -11.72
N SER A 33 -2.50 -18.43 -11.59
CA SER A 33 -3.09 -17.24 -10.96
C SER A 33 -3.58 -16.19 -11.97
N GLY A 34 -3.03 -16.16 -13.19
CA GLY A 34 -3.41 -15.22 -14.24
C GLY A 34 -2.46 -14.03 -14.38
N VAL A 35 -2.98 -12.90 -14.87
CA VAL A 35 -2.23 -11.65 -15.09
C VAL A 35 -2.75 -10.53 -14.19
N LYS A 36 -1.87 -9.63 -13.75
CA LYS A 36 -2.24 -8.36 -13.12
C LYS A 36 -1.33 -7.23 -13.61
N HIS A 37 -1.81 -5.99 -13.55
CA HIS A 37 -0.94 -4.83 -13.78
C HIS A 37 0.23 -4.83 -12.79
N GLN A 38 1.36 -4.28 -13.23
CA GLN A 38 2.51 -4.08 -12.35
C GLN A 38 2.14 -3.19 -11.15
N ALA A 39 1.41 -2.09 -11.38
CA ALA A 39 0.90 -1.21 -10.34
C ALA A 39 -0.10 -1.92 -9.39
N CYS A 40 -0.87 -2.90 -9.89
CA CYS A 40 -1.77 -3.69 -9.04
C CYS A 40 -1.03 -4.73 -8.17
N ALA A 41 0.29 -4.86 -8.32
CA ALA A 41 1.11 -5.62 -7.38
C ALA A 41 1.78 -4.75 -6.32
N GLU A 42 1.75 -3.43 -6.48
CA GLU A 42 2.27 -2.52 -5.47
C GLU A 42 1.33 -2.53 -4.27
N ILE A 43 1.83 -3.11 -3.18
CA ILE A 43 1.18 -3.04 -1.89
C ILE A 43 1.47 -1.63 -1.36
N LYS A 44 0.49 -0.72 -1.48
CA LYS A 44 0.59 0.59 -0.86
C LYS A 44 0.52 0.41 0.66
N GLU A 45 1.66 0.60 1.32
CA GLU A 45 1.80 0.45 2.76
C GLU A 45 2.43 1.70 3.36
N LEU A 46 1.73 2.32 4.31
CA LEU A 46 2.25 3.42 5.08
C LEU A 46 3.09 2.93 6.25
N ARG A 47 4.02 3.77 6.70
CA ARG A 47 4.80 3.52 7.90
C ARG A 47 4.07 4.06 9.12
N CYS A 48 4.16 3.33 10.23
CA CYS A 48 3.69 3.78 11.52
C CYS A 48 4.47 5.05 11.93
N ALA A 49 3.76 6.12 12.28
CA ALA A 49 4.38 7.36 12.74
C ALA A 49 5.16 7.16 14.05
N VAL A 50 4.68 6.25 14.92
CA VAL A 50 5.25 6.00 16.25
C VAL A 50 6.50 5.13 16.20
N CYS A 51 6.44 3.96 15.55
CA CYS A 51 7.55 2.99 15.54
C CYS A 51 8.32 2.90 14.21
N GLY A 52 7.85 3.55 13.14
CA GLY A 52 8.48 3.51 11.82
C GLY A 52 8.28 2.20 11.03
N GLY A 53 7.74 1.16 11.66
CA GLY A 53 7.45 -0.12 11.02
C GLY A 53 6.24 -0.09 10.07
N PRO A 54 5.93 -1.20 9.38
CA PRO A 54 4.77 -1.30 8.52
C PRO A 54 3.48 -1.10 9.32
N ALA A 55 2.59 -0.23 8.82
CA ALA A 55 1.29 -0.02 9.45
C ALA A 55 0.32 -1.19 9.18
N GLY A 56 0.57 -1.99 8.14
CA GLY A 56 -0.30 -3.08 7.74
C GLY A 56 -1.58 -2.61 7.05
N CYS A 57 -1.52 -1.51 6.27
CA CYS A 57 -2.68 -0.94 5.57
C CYS A 57 -3.52 -1.96 4.77
N PRO A 58 -2.93 -2.93 4.02
CA PRO A 58 -3.71 -3.91 3.26
C PRO A 58 -4.49 -4.92 4.11
N HIS A 59 -4.10 -5.05 5.38
CA HIS A 59 -4.70 -5.98 6.35
C HIS A 59 -5.32 -5.22 7.53
N CYS A 60 -5.47 -3.90 7.40
CA CYS A 60 -6.03 -3.04 8.43
C CYS A 60 -7.56 -3.15 8.41
N GLU A 61 -8.18 -3.02 9.57
CA GLU A 61 -9.65 -3.01 9.70
C GLU A 61 -10.32 -1.85 8.95
N PHE A 62 -9.55 -0.84 8.52
CA PHE A 62 -10.00 0.29 7.72
C PHE A 62 -9.60 0.20 6.24
N ALA A 63 -9.10 -0.94 5.74
CA ALA A 63 -8.56 -1.05 4.38
C ALA A 63 -9.55 -0.65 3.27
N ASP A 64 -10.85 -0.89 3.48
CA ASP A 64 -11.89 -0.59 2.49
C ASP A 64 -12.27 0.90 2.45
N GLU A 65 -12.07 1.64 3.54
CA GLU A 65 -12.45 3.06 3.68
C GLU A 65 -11.25 4.00 3.66
N CYS A 66 -10.05 3.49 3.92
CA CYS A 66 -8.80 4.25 3.97
C CYS A 66 -8.26 4.51 2.55
N ASP A 67 -8.57 5.68 1.99
CA ASP A 67 -7.92 6.13 0.76
C ASP A 67 -6.51 6.63 1.03
N LEU A 68 -5.54 5.75 0.79
CA LEU A 68 -4.11 6.01 0.94
C LEU A 68 -3.61 7.20 0.11
N ASN A 69 -4.33 7.69 -0.89
CA ASN A 69 -3.93 8.87 -1.66
C ASN A 69 -4.46 10.18 -1.07
N ARG A 70 -5.45 10.12 -0.16
CA ARG A 70 -6.10 11.30 0.44
C ARG A 70 -5.70 11.53 1.89
N VAL A 71 -5.27 10.48 2.59
CA VAL A 71 -4.80 10.59 3.98
C VAL A 71 -3.45 11.32 4.07
N SER A 72 -3.09 11.78 5.27
CA SER A 72 -1.86 12.54 5.56
C SER A 72 -0.54 11.78 5.37
N GLN A 73 -0.57 10.57 4.80
CA GLN A 73 0.56 9.63 4.69
C GLN A 73 1.17 9.22 6.04
N LEU A 74 0.54 9.60 7.15
CA LEU A 74 0.86 9.15 8.49
C LEU A 74 -0.17 8.11 8.92
N CYS A 75 0.30 6.97 9.42
CA CYS A 75 -0.56 5.90 9.92
C CYS A 75 -0.07 5.44 11.29
N ILE A 76 -0.90 4.72 12.03
CA ILE A 76 -0.52 4.05 13.27
C ILE A 76 -0.78 2.56 13.12
N CYS A 77 0.21 1.72 13.42
CA CYS A 77 0.02 0.27 13.37
C CYS A 77 -0.82 -0.18 14.58
N LYS A 78 -1.54 -1.30 14.44
CA LYS A 78 -2.42 -1.85 15.48
C LYS A 78 -1.72 -1.99 16.84
N LYS A 79 -0.48 -2.51 16.86
CA LYS A 79 0.31 -2.65 18.09
C LYS A 79 0.55 -1.33 18.83
N CYS A 80 0.76 -0.24 18.08
CA CYS A 80 0.93 1.09 18.68
C CYS A 80 -0.41 1.72 19.07
N ASN A 81 -1.48 1.39 18.35
CA ASN A 81 -2.84 1.85 18.65
C ASN A 81 -3.43 1.19 19.91
N ASP A 82 -3.11 -0.07 20.15
CA ASP A 82 -3.58 -0.84 21.31
C ASP A 82 -2.88 -0.42 22.63
N ASN A 83 -1.88 0.47 22.56
CA ASN A 83 -1.21 0.99 23.74
C ASN A 83 -2.06 2.08 24.42
N LYS A 84 -2.05 2.15 25.76
CA LYS A 84 -2.80 3.13 26.55
C LYS A 84 -2.47 4.58 26.19
N ASP A 85 -1.23 4.84 25.78
CA ASP A 85 -0.73 6.17 25.40
C ASP A 85 -0.69 6.38 23.88
N ALA A 86 -1.47 5.63 23.10
CA ALA A 86 -1.46 5.67 21.63
C ALA A 86 -1.64 7.10 21.07
N PHE A 87 -2.64 7.84 21.57
CA PHE A 87 -2.93 9.19 21.12
C PHE A 87 -1.76 10.15 21.40
N SER A 88 -1.28 10.18 22.64
CA SER A 88 -0.15 11.02 23.05
C SER A 88 1.13 10.72 22.26
N SER A 89 1.39 9.43 22.01
CA SER A 89 2.55 8.98 21.24
C SER A 89 2.43 9.36 19.76
N TYR A 90 1.25 9.19 19.18
CA TYR A 90 0.96 9.57 17.80
C TYR A 90 1.03 11.08 17.61
N GLN A 91 0.43 11.86 18.51
CA GLN A 91 0.47 13.33 18.46
C GLN A 91 1.92 13.83 18.48
N LYS A 92 2.75 13.34 19.40
CA LYS A 92 4.18 13.70 19.44
C LYS A 92 4.90 13.35 18.14
N ALA A 93 4.67 12.15 17.60
CA ALA A 93 5.28 11.71 16.35
C ALA A 93 4.82 12.52 15.13
N ALA A 94 3.52 12.80 15.04
CA ALA A 94 2.92 13.58 13.97
C ALA A 94 3.40 15.03 14.02
N SER A 95 3.38 15.68 15.19
CA SER A 95 3.91 17.04 15.37
C SER A 95 5.36 17.15 14.93
N LYS A 96 6.20 16.17 15.27
CA LYS A 96 7.61 16.16 14.83
C LYS A 96 7.76 16.11 13.31
N ARG A 97 6.94 15.31 12.62
CA ARG A 97 6.99 15.19 11.14
C ARG A 97 6.35 16.36 10.40
N LEU A 98 5.39 17.04 11.01
CA LEU A 98 4.78 18.25 10.44
C LEU A 98 5.64 19.50 10.66
N LEU A 99 6.42 19.54 11.74
CA LEU A 99 7.32 20.65 12.08
C LEU A 99 8.71 20.55 11.43
N MET A 100 9.04 19.41 10.84
CA MET A 100 10.26 19.21 10.06
C MET A 100 9.84 18.66 8.69
N PRO A 101 9.54 19.51 7.70
CA PRO A 101 9.35 19.03 6.35
C PRO A 101 10.68 18.39 5.93
N ASP A 102 10.68 17.07 5.76
CA ASP A 102 11.78 16.38 5.12
C ASP A 102 12.01 17.06 3.77
N SER A 103 13.12 17.80 3.69
CA SER A 103 13.58 18.44 2.48
C SER A 103 14.07 17.32 1.57
N ASN A 104 13.25 16.93 0.61
CA ASN A 104 13.65 16.12 -0.54
C ASN A 104 12.94 16.66 -1.79
#